data_AF-A0A7G5EF30-F1
#
_entry.id   AF-A0A7G5EF30-F1
#
_cell.length_a   1.000
_cell.length_b   1.000
_cell.length_c   1.000
_cell.angle_alpha   90.00
_cell.angle_beta   90.00
_cell.angle_gamma   90.00
#
_symmetry.space_group_name_H-M   'P 1'
#
loop_
_entity.id
_entity.type
_entity.pdbx_description
1 polymer ?
#
loop_
_entity_poly.entity_id
_entity_poly.type
_entity_poly.pdbx_seq_one_letter_code
_entity_poly.pdbx_strand_id
1 'polypeptide(L)' 'MVEQFTLAYRLFTMRRWAGASWAKAAAWALGLVWRNARNDRRARLDHRAEIERAARQHL' A
#
# COMPACT_ATOMS: atom_id res chain seq x y z
N MET A 1 -4.49 -10.72 -2.42
CA MET A 1 -5.73 -9.90 -2.33
C MET A 1 -6.34 -9.93 -0.94
N VAL A 2 -6.48 -11.10 -0.30
CA VAL A 2 -7.04 -11.26 1.06
C VAL A 2 -6.36 -10.36 2.10
N GLU A 3 -5.02 -10.28 2.09
CA GLU A 3 -4.28 -9.43 3.05
C GLU A 3 -4.61 -7.94 2.96
N GLN A 4 -4.84 -7.41 1.75
CA GLN A 4 -5.20 -6.01 1.54
C GLN A 4 -6.59 -5.70 2.11
N PHE A 5 -7.54 -6.64 2.00
CA PHE A 5 -8.86 -6.51 2.59
C PHE A 5 -8.81 -6.56 4.12
N THR A 6 -8.03 -7.47 4.69
CA THR A 6 -7.84 -7.56 6.15
C THR A 6 -7.19 -6.30 6.71
N LEU A 7 -6.20 -5.73 5.98
CA LEU A 7 -5.56 -4.46 6.34
C LEU A 7 -6.54 -3.29 6.26
N ALA A 8 -7.31 -3.20 5.16
CA ALA A 8 -8.34 -2.17 4.99
C ALA A 8 -9.36 -2.20 6.13
N TYR A 9 -9.82 -3.40 6.50
CA TYR A 9 -10.79 -3.59 7.57
C TYR A 9 -10.22 -3.20 8.94
N ARG A 10 -8.97 -3.57 9.25
CA ARG A 10 -8.31 -3.14 10.50
C ARG A 10 -8.13 -1.63 10.58
N LEU A 11 -7.72 -1.00 9.48
CA LEU A 11 -7.57 0.46 9.41
C LEU A 11 -8.93 1.16 9.59
N PHE A 12 -9.96 0.64 8.94
CA PHE A 12 -11.32 1.12 9.08
C PHE A 12 -11.81 1.02 10.54
N THR A 13 -11.64 -0.14 11.19
CA THR A 13 -12.08 -0.32 12.58
C THR A 13 -11.31 0.60 13.54
N MET A 14 -9.98 0.71 13.42
CA MET A 14 -9.21 1.67 14.22
C MET A 14 -9.74 3.10 14.08
N ARG A 15 -10.06 3.52 12.85
CA ARG A 15 -10.56 4.87 12.60
C ARG A 15 -11.98 5.08 13.11
N ARG A 16 -12.82 4.04 13.10
CA ARG A 16 -14.16 4.04 13.72
C ARG A 16 -14.09 4.16 15.25
N TRP A 17 -13.16 3.44 15.88
CA TRP A 17 -12.91 3.55 17.33
C TRP A 17 -12.43 4.94 17.73
N ALA A 18 -11.69 5.62 16.86
CA ALA A 18 -11.30 7.02 17.05
C ALA A 18 -12.44 8.05 16.79
N GLY A 19 -13.70 7.60 16.73
CA GLY A 19 -14.88 8.48 16.59
C GLY A 19 -15.15 9.01 15.18
N ALA A 20 -14.46 8.54 14.15
CA ALA A 20 -14.70 9.01 12.79
C ALA A 20 -16.02 8.45 12.21
N SER A 21 -16.74 9.28 11.43
CA SER A 21 -17.90 8.82 10.66
C SER A 21 -17.50 7.72 9.67
N TRP A 22 -18.48 6.86 9.33
CA TRP A 22 -18.26 5.71 8.46
C TRP A 22 -17.59 6.08 7.13
N ALA A 23 -18.09 7.14 6.48
CA ALA A 23 -17.52 7.66 5.23
C ALA A 23 -16.06 8.13 5.39
N LYS A 24 -15.73 8.85 6.47
CA LYS A 24 -14.35 9.29 6.72
C LYS A 24 -13.41 8.12 7.02
N ALA A 25 -13.89 7.12 7.77
CA ALA A 25 -13.12 5.93 8.08
C ALA A 25 -12.84 5.10 6.81
N ALA A 26 -13.85 4.92 5.94
CA ALA A 26 -13.71 4.21 4.68
C ALA A 26 -12.75 4.93 3.70
N ALA A 27 -12.92 6.24 3.52
CA ALA A 27 -12.03 7.03 2.66
C ALA A 27 -10.57 6.98 3.15
N TRP A 28 -10.35 7.04 4.46
CA TRP A 28 -9.02 6.95 5.05
C TRP A 28 -8.37 5.58 4.84
N ALA A 29 -9.10 4.50 5.15
CA ALA A 29 -8.59 3.13 5.01
C ALA A 29 -8.27 2.78 3.55
N LEU A 30 -9.17 3.13 2.62
CA LEU A 30 -8.94 2.91 1.19
C LEU A 30 -7.76 3.75 0.66
N GLY A 31 -7.63 5.00 1.09
CA GLY A 31 -6.52 5.87 0.71
C GLY A 31 -5.16 5.31 1.15
N LEU A 32 -5.08 4.72 2.35
CA LEU A 32 -3.87 4.07 2.86
C LEU A 32 -3.52 2.81 2.08
N VAL A 33 -4.50 1.95 1.80
CA VAL A 33 -4.30 0.73 1.01
C VAL A 33 -3.85 1.06 -0.40
N TRP A 34 -4.47 2.06 -1.04
CA TRP A 34 -4.08 2.53 -2.37
C TRP A 34 -2.64 3.06 -2.38
N ARG A 35 -2.27 3.88 -1.39
CA ARG A 35 -0.92 4.44 -1.27
C ARG A 35 0.12 3.34 -1.01
N ASN A 36 -0.22 2.33 -0.20
CA ASN A 36 0.64 1.19 0.04
C ASN A 36 0.86 0.36 -1.23
N ALA A 37 -0.21 0.05 -1.96
CA ALA A 37 -0.13 -0.65 -3.24
C ALA A 37 0.70 0.11 -4.28
N ARG A 38 0.56 1.45 -4.32
CA ARG A 38 1.35 2.32 -5.20
C ARG A 38 2.83 2.32 -4.82
N ASN A 39 3.15 2.36 -3.53
CA ASN A 39 4.54 2.30 -3.05
C ASN A 39 5.17 0.94 -3.33
N ASP A 40 4.45 -0.16 -3.07
CA ASP A 40 4.95 -1.51 -3.36
C ASP A 40 5.23 -1.69 -4.86
N ARG A 41 4.32 -1.18 -5.72
CA ARG A 41 4.53 -1.17 -7.17
C ARG A 41 5.77 -0.37 -7.57
N ARG A 42 6.00 0.79 -6.93
CA ARG A 42 7.16 1.64 -7.23
C ARG A 42 8.47 1.00 -6.77
N ALA A 43 8.49 0.44 -5.56
CA ALA A 43 9.64 -0.31 -5.04
C ALA A 43 10.00 -1.50 -5.93
N ARG A 44 9.01 -2.24 -6.46
CA ARG A 44 9.27 -3.33 -7.42
C ARG A 44 9.86 -2.85 -8.74
N LEU A 45 9.45 -1.67 -9.22
CA LEU A 45 10.01 -1.09 -10.44
C LEU A 45 11.44 -0.60 -10.23
N ASP A 46 11.70 0.06 -9.10
CA ASP A 46 13.05 0.51 -8.72
C ASP A 46 13.99 -0.68 -8.54
N HIS A 47 13.53 -1.74 -7.87
CA HIS A 47 14.31 -2.97 -7.70
C HIS A 47 14.62 -3.67 -9.04
N ARG A 48 13.65 -3.72 -9.97
CA ARG A 48 13.90 -4.24 -11.32
C ARG A 48 14.90 -3.39 -12.09
N ALA A 49 14.83 -2.07 -11.95
CA ALA A 49 15.78 -1.16 -12.56
C ALA A 49 17.20 -1.31 -11.96
N GLU A 50 17.31 -1.57 -10.66
CA GLU A 50 18.58 -1.91 -10.02
C GLU A 50 19.14 -3.24 -10.53
N ILE A 51 18.32 -4.28 -10.68
CA ILE A 51 18.75 -5.56 -11.26
C ILE A 51 19.23 -5.36 -12.70
N GLU A 52 18.51 -4.62 -13.54
CA GLU A 52 18.96 -4.34 -14.91
C GLU A 52 20.25 -3.52 -14.95
N ARG A 53 20.44 -2.57 -14.04
CA ARG A 53 21.69 -1.79 -13.94
C ARG A 53 22.86 -2.66 -13.47
N ALA A 54 22.65 -3.49 -12.46
CA ALA A 54 23.64 -4.44 -11.99
C ALA A 54 24.01 -5.45 -13.08
N ALA A 55 23.02 -5.97 -13.83
CA ALA A 55 23.25 -6.85 -14.96
C ALA A 55 24.04 -6.19 -16.11
N ARG A 56 23.85 -4.89 -16.36
CA ARG A 56 24.65 -4.12 -17.34
C ARG A 56 26.05 -3.78 -16.87
N GLN A 57 26.27 -3.62 -15.57
CA GLN A 57 27.60 -3.36 -15.01
C GLN A 57 28.46 -4.63 -14.91
N HIS A 58 27.84 -5.80 -15.00
CA HIS A 58 28.51 -7.11 -14.93
C HIS A 58 28.89 -7.69 -16.31
N LEU A 59 28.67 -6.92 -17.39
CA LEU A 59 29.13 -7.17 -18.77
C LEU A 59 30.32 -6.29 -19.09
#